data_AF-A0ABD3UVI6-F1
#
_entry.id   AF-A0ABD3UVI6-F1
#
_cell.length_a   1.000
_cell.length_b   1.000
_cell.length_c   1.000
_cell.angle_alpha   90.00
_cell.angle_beta   90.00
_cell.angle_gamma   90.00
#
_symmetry.space_group_name_H-M   'P 1'
#
loop_
_entity.id
_entity.type
_entity.pdbx_description
1 polymer ?
#
loop_
_entity_poly.entity_id
_entity_poly.type
_entity_poly.pdbx_seq_one_letter_code
_entity_poly.pdbx_strand_id
1 'polypeptide(L)'
;MMAKKNGIIDSQGIITRTYDITASQRIITRTYDITASQRIITRTYDITASQRIITRTYDITASQRIITRTYDITASQRIITRTYDITASQRIITRAYDITASQRIITRTYDITASQRIITRTYDITASQRIITRTYDITASQRIITRAYDITASQRIITRAYDITASQRIITRTYDITASQRIITRTYDITASQQIITRTYVILALFSS
;
A
#
# COMPACT_ATOMS: atom_id res chain seq x y z
N MET A 1 -31.89 -6.59 34.52
CA MET A 1 -30.55 -7.11 34.86
C MET A 1 -30.28 -8.31 33.96
N MET A 2 -29.64 -8.09 32.81
CA MET A 2 -29.47 -9.14 31.79
C MET A 2 -28.22 -9.95 32.14
N ALA A 3 -28.41 -11.23 32.45
CA ALA A 3 -27.33 -12.11 32.91
C ALA A 3 -26.20 -12.18 31.87
N LYS A 4 -25.00 -11.72 32.26
CA LYS A 4 -23.75 -12.01 31.55
C LYS A 4 -23.54 -13.53 31.61
N LYS A 5 -23.88 -14.23 30.53
CA LYS A 5 -23.47 -15.63 30.37
C LYS A 5 -22.00 -15.64 29.94
N ASN A 6 -21.11 -15.36 30.91
CA ASN A 6 -19.65 -15.47 30.77
C ASN A 6 -19.25 -16.95 30.74
N GLY A 7 -19.71 -17.68 29.72
CA GLY A 7 -19.19 -19.01 29.43
C GLY A 7 -18.02 -18.86 28.47
N ILE A 8 -16.82 -19.29 28.88
CA ILE A 8 -15.73 -19.60 27.95
C ILE A 8 -16.26 -20.73 27.07
N ILE A 9 -16.69 -20.43 25.84
CA ILE A 9 -17.22 -21.43 24.92
C ILE A 9 -16.09 -21.95 24.04
N ASP A 10 -15.35 -22.93 24.53
CA ASP A 10 -14.72 -23.93 23.68
C ASP A 10 -15.85 -24.65 22.92
N SER A 11 -15.98 -24.40 21.62
CA SER A 11 -16.93 -25.16 20.80
C SER A 11 -16.50 -25.29 19.35
N GLN A 12 -16.90 -26.42 18.75
CA GLN A 12 -16.76 -26.73 17.33
C GLN A 12 -17.48 -25.70 16.43
N GLY A 13 -18.44 -24.94 16.98
CA GLY A 13 -18.96 -23.73 16.35
C GLY A 13 -19.96 -22.98 17.22
N ILE A 14 -19.93 -21.64 17.13
CA ILE A 14 -20.85 -20.75 17.86
C ILE A 14 -21.85 -20.13 16.89
N ILE A 15 -23.14 -20.40 17.15
CA ILE A 15 -24.28 -19.95 16.33
C ILE A 15 -25.25 -19.02 17.08
N THR A 16 -24.99 -18.76 18.36
CA THR A 16 -25.80 -17.89 19.25
C THR A 16 -25.08 -16.57 19.52
N ARG A 17 -25.77 -15.51 19.92
CA ARG A 17 -25.09 -14.24 20.26
C ARG A 17 -24.21 -14.42 21.49
N THR A 18 -22.94 -14.03 21.37
CA THR A 18 -21.96 -14.07 22.45
C THR A 18 -21.21 -12.75 22.45
N TYR A 19 -20.84 -12.23 23.62
CA TYR A 19 -20.08 -10.98 23.71
C TYR A 19 -18.60 -11.26 23.37
N ASP A 20 -18.00 -12.24 24.05
CA ASP A 20 -16.59 -12.61 23.89
C ASP A 20 -16.44 -14.09 23.48
N ILE A 21 -15.50 -14.36 22.58
CA ILE A 21 -15.12 -15.71 22.17
C ILE A 21 -13.61 -15.87 22.29
N THR A 22 -13.17 -16.70 23.24
CA THR A 22 -11.75 -17.00 23.43
C THR A 22 -11.19 -17.83 22.28
N ALA A 23 -11.87 -18.94 21.93
CA ALA A 23 -11.43 -19.81 20.85
C ALA A 23 -12.61 -20.52 20.20
N SER A 24 -12.65 -20.52 18.86
CA SER A 24 -13.61 -21.36 18.14
C SER A 24 -13.12 -21.74 16.76
N GLN A 25 -13.45 -22.96 16.33
CA GLN A 25 -13.21 -23.37 14.94
C GLN A 25 -14.02 -22.53 13.95
N ARG A 26 -15.25 -22.16 14.30
CA ARG A 26 -16.15 -21.46 13.39
C ARG A 26 -17.16 -20.58 14.13
N ILE A 27 -17.20 -19.31 13.75
CA ILE A 27 -18.11 -18.32 14.33
C ILE A 27 -18.99 -17.76 13.20
N ILE A 28 -20.31 -17.92 13.35
CA ILE A 28 -21.32 -17.47 12.36
C ILE A 28 -22.40 -16.56 12.97
N THR A 29 -22.10 -15.97 14.13
CA THR A 29 -23.01 -15.16 14.94
C THR A 29 -22.36 -13.81 15.28
N ARG A 30 -23.13 -12.75 15.55
CA ARG A 30 -22.51 -11.46 15.91
C ARG A 30 -21.81 -11.57 17.25
N THR A 31 -20.60 -11.04 17.31
CA THR A 31 -19.74 -11.04 18.51
C THR A 31 -19.08 -9.68 18.64
N TYR A 32 -18.73 -9.29 19.86
CA TYR A 32 -17.94 -8.09 20.09
C TYR A 32 -16.46 -8.43 19.90
N ASP A 33 -15.94 -9.34 20.71
CA ASP A 33 -14.51 -9.70 20.72
C ASP A 33 -14.25 -11.18 20.39
N ILE A 34 -13.26 -11.43 19.54
CA ILE A 34 -12.77 -12.78 19.22
C ILE A 34 -11.25 -12.82 19.40
N THR A 35 -10.78 -13.59 20.39
CA THR A 35 -9.34 -13.79 20.59
C THR A 35 -8.76 -14.70 19.50
N ALA A 36 -9.37 -15.86 19.23
CA ALA A 36 -8.87 -16.78 18.21
C ALA A 36 -9.99 -17.51 17.46
N SER A 37 -9.91 -17.56 16.12
CA SER A 37 -10.77 -18.46 15.35
C SER A 37 -10.19 -18.91 14.01
N GLN A 38 -10.49 -20.12 13.58
CA GLN A 38 -10.15 -20.53 12.21
C GLN A 38 -10.99 -19.78 11.17
N ARG A 39 -12.29 -19.56 11.44
CA ARG A 39 -13.20 -18.96 10.46
C ARG A 39 -14.28 -18.11 11.09
N ILE A 40 -14.35 -16.86 10.67
CA ILE A 40 -15.33 -15.87 11.11
C ILE A 40 -16.15 -15.40 9.90
N ILE A 41 -17.48 -15.55 9.97
CA ILE A 41 -18.42 -15.25 8.86
C ILE A 41 -19.57 -14.35 9.37
N THR A 42 -19.25 -13.35 10.17
CA THR A 42 -20.23 -12.56 10.91
C THR A 42 -19.67 -11.23 11.41
N ARG A 43 -20.50 -10.21 11.65
CA ARG A 43 -20.00 -8.91 12.11
C ARG A 43 -19.32 -9.08 13.48
N THR A 44 -18.09 -8.56 13.57
CA THR A 44 -17.28 -8.53 14.79
C THR A 44 -16.75 -7.12 14.99
N TYR A 45 -16.54 -6.70 16.24
CA TYR A 45 -15.82 -5.46 16.51
C TYR A 45 -14.32 -5.74 16.40
N ASP A 46 -13.80 -6.59 17.28
CA ASP A 46 -12.36 -6.87 17.38
C ASP A 46 -12.02 -8.35 17.16
N ILE A 47 -10.96 -8.59 16.37
CA ILE A 47 -10.39 -9.92 16.15
C ILE A 47 -8.89 -9.88 16.41
N THR A 48 -8.43 -10.58 17.46
CA THR A 48 -6.99 -10.70 17.72
C THR A 48 -6.33 -11.62 16.69
N ALA A 49 -6.86 -12.82 16.46
CA ALA A 49 -6.28 -13.75 15.50
C ALA A 49 -7.33 -14.56 14.73
N SER A 50 -7.19 -14.63 13.40
CA SER A 50 -7.97 -15.58 12.62
C SER A 50 -7.31 -16.07 11.33
N GLN A 51 -7.50 -17.33 10.97
CA GLN A 51 -7.09 -17.78 9.63
C GLN A 51 -7.93 -17.12 8.52
N ARG A 52 -9.25 -16.97 8.71
CA ARG A 52 -10.12 -16.46 7.64
C ARG A 52 -11.29 -15.62 8.16
N ILE A 53 -11.36 -14.40 7.66
CA ILE A 53 -12.42 -13.43 7.99
C ILE A 53 -13.17 -13.05 6.70
N ILE A 54 -14.49 -13.25 6.70
CA ILE A 54 -15.37 -13.06 5.52
C ILE A 54 -16.57 -12.16 5.87
N THR A 55 -16.31 -11.06 6.57
CA THR A 55 -17.36 -10.23 7.19
C THR A 55 -16.89 -8.87 7.69
N ARG A 56 -17.77 -7.88 7.86
CA ARG A 56 -17.36 -6.56 8.36
C ARG A 56 -16.74 -6.69 9.76
N THR A 57 -15.55 -6.12 9.93
CA THR A 57 -14.82 -6.04 11.20
C THR A 57 -14.37 -4.60 11.41
N TYR A 58 -14.28 -4.14 12.66
CA TYR A 58 -13.64 -2.87 12.95
C TYR A 58 -12.13 -3.08 12.92
N ASP A 59 -11.61 -3.89 13.86
CA ASP A 59 -10.17 -4.10 14.02
C ASP A 59 -9.75 -5.56 13.90
N ILE A 60 -8.63 -5.77 13.20
CA ILE A 60 -7.99 -7.08 13.06
C ILE A 60 -6.51 -6.96 13.39
N THR A 61 -6.07 -7.57 14.49
CA THR A 61 -4.64 -7.62 14.81
C THR A 61 -3.89 -8.55 13.85
N ALA A 62 -4.35 -9.79 13.67
CA ALA A 62 -3.69 -10.74 12.78
C ALA A 62 -4.66 -11.62 11.99
N SER A 63 -4.46 -11.71 10.67
CA SER A 63 -5.16 -12.73 9.88
C SER A 63 -4.41 -13.24 8.66
N GLN A 64 -4.57 -14.54 8.34
CA GLN A 64 -4.07 -15.04 7.06
C GLN A 64 -4.87 -14.51 5.86
N ARG A 65 -6.20 -14.35 5.98
CA ARG A 65 -7.01 -13.93 4.84
C ARG A 65 -8.24 -13.13 5.26
N ILE A 66 -8.34 -11.94 4.69
CA ILE A 66 -9.45 -11.01 4.91
C ILE A 66 -10.13 -10.72 3.56
N ILE A 67 -11.44 -10.97 3.48
CA ILE A 67 -12.23 -10.90 2.23
C ILE A 67 -13.47 -10.00 2.43
N THR A 68 -13.29 -8.84 3.07
CA THR A 68 -14.41 -8.03 3.59
C THR A 68 -14.00 -6.66 4.15
N ARG A 69 -14.93 -5.69 4.22
CA ARG A 69 -14.60 -4.34 4.73
C ARG A 69 -14.06 -4.40 6.15
N THR A 70 -12.92 -3.75 6.37
CA THR A 70 -12.28 -3.60 7.69
C THR A 70 -11.92 -2.13 7.88
N TYR A 71 -11.94 -1.62 9.11
CA TYR A 71 -11.37 -0.31 9.40
C TYR A 71 -9.86 -0.46 9.46
N ASP A 72 -9.36 -1.19 10.46
CA ASP A 72 -7.92 -1.33 10.71
C ASP A 72 -7.43 -2.78 10.66
N ILE A 73 -6.26 -2.97 10.02
CA ILE A 73 -5.56 -4.25 9.97
C ILE A 73 -4.10 -4.03 10.38
N THR A 74 -3.69 -4.60 11.51
CA THR A 74 -2.27 -4.57 11.91
C THR A 74 -1.45 -5.50 11.03
N ALA A 75 -1.85 -6.77 10.87
CA ALA A 75 -1.09 -7.73 10.06
C ALA A 75 -1.99 -8.67 9.26
N SER A 76 -1.72 -8.79 7.94
CA SER A 76 -2.33 -9.86 7.15
C SER A 76 -1.50 -10.40 6.00
N GLN A 77 -1.59 -11.70 5.76
CA GLN A 77 -1.00 -12.32 4.57
C GLN A 77 -1.73 -11.89 3.30
N ARG A 78 -3.07 -11.74 3.32
CA ARG A 78 -3.83 -11.38 2.12
C ARG A 78 -5.10 -10.62 2.43
N ILE A 79 -5.20 -9.44 1.81
CA ILE A 79 -6.36 -8.54 1.91
C ILE A 79 -6.99 -8.38 0.52
N ILE A 80 -8.27 -8.71 0.39
CA ILE A 80 -9.02 -8.71 -0.89
C ILE A 80 -10.30 -7.86 -0.79
N THR A 81 -10.19 -6.68 -0.18
CA THR A 81 -11.33 -5.85 0.24
C THR A 81 -10.98 -4.44 0.70
N ARG A 82 -11.94 -3.50 0.66
CA ARG A 82 -11.72 -2.14 1.17
C ARG A 82 -11.27 -2.15 2.63
N THR A 83 -10.16 -1.49 2.91
CA THR A 83 -9.65 -1.23 4.26
C THR A 83 -9.38 0.26 4.40
N TYR A 84 -9.53 0.83 5.59
CA TYR A 84 -9.05 2.19 5.84
C TYR A 84 -7.53 2.12 6.00
N ASP A 85 -7.05 1.48 7.08
CA ASP A 85 -5.63 1.43 7.41
C ASP A 85 -5.06 0.01 7.45
N ILE A 86 -3.88 -0.14 6.86
CA ILE A 86 -3.12 -1.40 6.87
C ILE A 86 -1.69 -1.13 7.32
N THR A 87 -1.33 -1.62 8.51
CA THR A 87 0.05 -1.51 8.99
C THR A 87 0.97 -2.43 8.20
N ALA A 88 0.64 -3.72 8.08
CA ALA A 88 1.49 -4.68 7.36
C ALA A 88 0.68 -5.70 6.54
N SER A 89 1.02 -5.85 5.26
CA SER A 89 0.49 -6.97 4.48
C SER A 89 1.42 -7.52 3.40
N GLN A 90 1.41 -8.83 3.21
CA GLN A 90 2.11 -9.45 2.08
C GLN A 90 1.43 -9.12 0.74
N ARG A 91 0.10 -9.06 0.69
CA ARG A 91 -0.61 -8.79 -0.57
C ARG A 91 -1.95 -8.10 -0.38
N ILE A 92 -2.09 -6.97 -1.06
CA ILE A 92 -3.30 -6.14 -1.06
C ILE A 92 -3.85 -6.05 -2.50
N ILE A 93 -5.10 -6.47 -2.70
CA ILE A 93 -5.74 -6.62 -4.03
C ILE A 93 -7.06 -5.84 -4.10
N THR A 94 -7.09 -4.63 -3.56
CA THR A 94 -8.32 -3.88 -3.26
C THR A 94 -8.07 -2.46 -2.69
N ARG A 95 -9.07 -1.60 -2.54
CA ARG A 95 -8.80 -0.23 -2.08
C ARG A 95 -8.30 -0.18 -0.63
N ALA A 96 -7.27 0.62 -0.39
CA ALA A 96 -6.85 1.05 0.95
C ALA A 96 -6.82 2.58 0.98
N TYR A 97 -7.00 3.18 2.15
CA TYR A 97 -6.66 4.58 2.33
C TYR A 97 -5.15 4.66 2.58
N ASP A 98 -4.69 4.07 3.68
CA ASP A 98 -3.28 4.10 4.08
C ASP A 98 -2.66 2.70 4.17
N ILE A 99 -1.42 2.58 3.70
CA ILE A 99 -0.61 1.37 3.82
C ILE A 99 0.77 1.75 4.35
N THR A 100 1.10 1.32 5.56
CA THR A 100 2.45 1.52 6.10
C THR A 100 3.46 0.61 5.40
N ALA A 101 3.19 -0.71 5.32
CA ALA A 101 4.10 -1.65 4.69
C ALA A 101 3.38 -2.73 3.88
N SER A 102 3.79 -2.91 2.62
CA SER A 102 3.36 -4.08 1.85
C SER A 102 4.36 -4.62 0.84
N GLN A 103 4.41 -5.93 0.71
CA GLN A 103 5.19 -6.58 -0.34
C GLN A 103 4.58 -6.37 -1.73
N ARG A 104 3.25 -6.37 -1.86
CA ARG A 104 2.60 -6.17 -3.16
C ARG A 104 1.23 -5.52 -3.07
N ILE A 105 1.10 -4.40 -3.79
CA ILE A 105 -0.13 -3.62 -3.90
C ILE A 105 -0.60 -3.60 -5.37
N ILE A 106 -1.82 -4.06 -5.63
CA ILE A 106 -2.37 -4.25 -6.99
C ILE A 106 -3.72 -3.51 -7.13
N THR A 107 -3.80 -2.29 -6.62
CA THR A 107 -5.06 -1.59 -6.37
C THR A 107 -4.95 -0.14 -5.87
N ARG A 108 -5.99 0.67 -6.05
CA ARG A 108 -5.98 2.09 -5.64
C ARG A 108 -5.67 2.26 -4.15
N THR A 109 -4.71 3.11 -3.84
CA THR A 109 -4.34 3.53 -2.48
C THR A 109 -4.23 5.04 -2.47
N TYR A 110 -4.50 5.68 -1.33
CA TYR A 110 -4.19 7.09 -1.16
C TYR A 110 -2.69 7.19 -0.85
N ASP A 111 -2.27 6.67 0.31
CA ASP A 111 -0.88 6.80 0.78
C ASP A 111 -0.20 5.44 1.01
N ILE A 112 1.07 5.36 0.60
CA ILE A 112 1.92 4.20 0.82
C ILE A 112 3.25 4.66 1.41
N THR A 113 3.55 4.28 2.66
CA THR A 113 4.85 4.55 3.26
C THR A 113 5.94 3.66 2.64
N ALA A 114 5.73 2.34 2.61
CA ALA A 114 6.72 1.42 2.06
C ALA A 114 6.10 0.27 1.25
N SER A 115 6.59 0.06 0.02
CA SER A 115 6.24 -1.16 -0.71
C SER A 115 7.31 -1.70 -1.65
N GLN A 116 7.40 -3.02 -1.73
CA GLN A 116 8.26 -3.68 -2.71
C GLN A 116 7.71 -3.56 -4.14
N ARG A 117 6.39 -3.59 -4.33
CA ARG A 117 5.82 -3.49 -5.68
C ARG A 117 4.42 -2.89 -5.70
N ILE A 118 4.28 -1.83 -6.48
CA ILE A 118 3.02 -1.10 -6.68
C ILE A 118 2.64 -1.14 -8.16
N ILE A 119 1.43 -1.64 -8.47
CA ILE A 119 0.95 -1.89 -9.84
C ILE A 119 -0.43 -1.26 -10.07
N THR A 120 -0.61 -0.01 -9.64
CA THR A 120 -1.93 0.63 -9.53
C THR A 120 -1.91 2.11 -9.15
N ARG A 121 -2.98 2.88 -9.36
CA ARG A 121 -2.97 4.31 -9.01
C ARG A 121 -2.74 4.54 -7.52
N THR A 122 -1.82 5.44 -7.19
CA THR A 122 -1.56 5.92 -5.84
C THR A 122 -1.52 7.44 -5.86
N TYR A 123 -1.88 8.09 -4.76
CA TYR A 123 -1.64 9.53 -4.61
C TYR A 123 -0.18 9.71 -4.21
N ASP A 124 0.20 9.26 -3.01
CA ASP A 124 1.56 9.44 -2.47
C ASP A 124 2.29 8.13 -2.18
N ILE A 125 3.58 8.10 -2.52
CA ILE A 125 4.49 6.99 -2.19
C ILE A 125 5.76 7.54 -1.56
N THR A 126 6.00 7.22 -0.29
CA THR A 126 7.26 7.58 0.38
C THR A 126 8.42 6.72 -0.14
N ALA A 127 8.28 5.39 -0.11
CA ALA A 127 9.34 4.49 -0.57
C ALA A 127 8.80 3.29 -1.36
N SER A 128 9.35 3.04 -2.54
CA SER A 128 9.10 1.78 -3.25
C SER A 128 10.24 1.25 -4.09
N GLN A 129 10.40 -0.06 -4.08
CA GLN A 129 11.34 -0.73 -4.98
C GLN A 129 10.90 -0.66 -6.45
N ARG A 130 9.60 -0.82 -6.73
CA ARG A 130 9.09 -0.76 -8.11
C ARG A 130 7.68 -0.22 -8.22
N ILE A 131 7.54 0.82 -9.04
CA ILE A 131 6.27 1.49 -9.34
C ILE A 131 5.97 1.34 -10.84
N ILE A 132 4.81 0.76 -11.18
CA ILE A 132 4.40 0.44 -12.56
C ILE A 132 3.01 1.02 -12.85
N THR A 133 2.79 2.29 -12.49
CA THR A 133 1.46 2.91 -12.46
C THR A 133 1.43 4.42 -12.19
N ARG A 134 0.33 5.12 -12.52
CA ARG A 134 0.19 6.55 -12.25
C ARG A 134 0.31 6.84 -10.76
N THR A 135 1.20 7.76 -10.40
CA THR A 135 1.35 8.30 -9.05
C THR A 135 1.32 9.82 -9.13
N TYR A 136 0.84 10.50 -8.11
CA TYR A 136 1.00 11.95 -8.01
C TYR A 136 2.43 12.21 -7.53
N ASP A 137 2.74 11.85 -6.28
CA ASP A 137 4.04 12.13 -5.67
C ASP A 137 4.82 10.85 -5.30
N ILE A 138 6.11 10.86 -5.61
CA ILE A 138 7.05 9.79 -5.23
C ILE A 138 8.27 10.40 -4.56
N THR A 139 8.45 10.14 -3.27
CA THR A 139 9.66 10.59 -2.56
C THR A 139 10.87 9.76 -2.98
N ALA A 140 10.80 8.42 -2.89
CA ALA A 140 11.92 7.56 -3.24
C ALA A 140 11.49 6.29 -3.98
N SER A 141 12.14 6.00 -5.10
CA SER A 141 12.00 4.68 -5.75
C SER A 141 13.22 4.19 -6.50
N GLN A 142 13.49 2.87 -6.45
CA GLN A 142 14.52 2.31 -7.34
C GLN A 142 14.09 2.36 -8.81
N ARG A 143 12.82 2.06 -9.12
CA ARG A 143 12.37 2.00 -10.52
C ARG A 143 10.93 2.46 -10.72
N ILE A 144 10.78 3.45 -11.59
CA ILE A 144 9.50 4.04 -11.99
C ILE A 144 9.28 3.80 -13.50
N ILE A 145 8.19 3.13 -13.87
CA ILE A 145 7.90 2.71 -15.26
C ILE A 145 6.49 3.17 -15.68
N THR A 146 6.19 4.46 -15.49
CA THR A 146 4.83 5.01 -15.54
C THR A 146 4.75 6.52 -15.27
N ARG A 147 3.63 7.19 -15.53
CA ARG A 147 3.49 8.63 -15.23
C ARG A 147 3.61 8.94 -13.74
N ALA A 148 4.39 9.94 -13.40
CA ALA A 148 4.39 10.62 -12.11
C ALA A 148 4.16 12.12 -12.33
N TYR A 149 3.66 12.84 -11.32
CA TYR A 149 3.72 14.30 -11.33
C TYR A 149 5.09 14.69 -10.80
N ASP A 150 5.37 14.41 -9.52
CA ASP A 150 6.62 14.76 -8.86
C ASP A 150 7.42 13.52 -8.43
N ILE A 151 8.73 13.58 -8.66
CA ILE A 151 9.68 12.57 -8.21
C ILE A 151 10.85 13.24 -7.50
N THR A 152 10.97 13.06 -6.19
CA THR A 152 12.13 13.59 -5.45
C THR A 152 13.39 12.79 -5.78
N ALA A 153 13.37 11.46 -5.64
CA ALA A 153 14.54 10.63 -5.90
C ALA A 153 14.21 9.31 -6.59
N SER A 154 14.92 8.98 -7.67
CA SER A 154 14.87 7.64 -8.24
C SER A 154 16.14 7.16 -8.93
N GLN A 155 16.49 5.88 -8.81
CA GLN A 155 17.58 5.34 -9.62
C GLN A 155 17.23 5.30 -11.11
N ARG A 156 16.00 4.88 -11.47
CA ARG A 156 15.63 4.73 -12.88
C ARG A 156 14.19 5.13 -13.17
N ILE A 157 14.06 6.08 -14.10
CA ILE A 157 12.78 6.59 -14.58
C ILE A 157 12.68 6.30 -16.09
N ILE A 158 11.64 5.56 -16.49
CA ILE A 158 11.44 5.10 -17.89
C ILE A 158 10.06 5.55 -18.41
N THR A 159 9.74 6.84 -18.26
CA THR A 159 8.35 7.33 -18.38
C THR A 159 8.17 8.83 -18.10
N ARG A 160 7.06 9.43 -18.54
CA ARG A 160 6.79 10.86 -18.30
C ARG A 160 6.76 11.22 -16.81
N ALA A 161 7.42 12.32 -16.46
CA ALA A 161 7.27 13.03 -15.19
C ALA A 161 7.07 14.52 -15.49
N TYR A 162 6.46 15.26 -14.55
CA TYR A 162 6.48 16.72 -14.63
C TYR A 162 7.82 17.20 -14.07
N ASP A 163 8.06 16.94 -12.79
CA ASP A 163 9.27 17.37 -12.09
C ASP A 163 10.08 16.18 -11.55
N ILE A 164 11.40 16.28 -11.71
CA ILE A 164 12.37 15.33 -11.14
C ILE A 164 13.47 16.10 -10.42
N THR A 165 13.55 15.95 -9.10
CA THR A 165 14.65 16.57 -8.33
C THR A 165 15.96 15.80 -8.57
N ALA A 166 15.98 14.49 -8.38
CA ALA A 166 17.20 13.69 -8.54
C ALA A 166 16.96 12.32 -9.19
N SER A 167 17.79 11.98 -10.18
CA SER A 167 17.83 10.60 -10.70
C SER A 167 19.20 10.15 -11.20
N GLN A 168 19.49 8.84 -11.16
CA GLN A 168 20.66 8.33 -11.89
C GLN A 168 20.39 8.23 -13.38
N ARG A 169 19.20 7.76 -13.79
CA ARG A 169 18.90 7.56 -15.21
C ARG A 169 17.45 7.88 -15.57
N ILE A 170 17.32 8.79 -16.53
CA ILE A 170 16.03 9.22 -17.09
C ILE A 170 16.00 8.86 -18.58
N ILE A 171 15.00 8.07 -18.98
CA ILE A 171 14.84 7.58 -20.36
C ILE A 171 13.46 7.95 -20.90
N THR A 172 13.13 9.26 -20.95
CA THR A 172 11.74 9.70 -21.19
C THR A 172 11.50 11.21 -21.11
N ARG A 173 10.33 11.70 -21.55
CA ARG A 173 10.00 13.14 -21.54
C ARG A 173 9.77 13.64 -20.12
N THR A 174 10.42 14.74 -19.76
CA THR A 174 10.22 15.45 -18.50
C THR A 174 10.06 16.93 -18.78
N TYR A 175 9.33 17.65 -17.94
CA TYR A 175 9.31 19.11 -18.00
C TYR A 175 10.60 19.65 -17.38
N ASP A 176 10.77 19.46 -16.07
CA ASP A 176 11.93 19.98 -15.33
C ASP A 176 12.75 18.86 -14.66
N ILE A 177 14.08 18.99 -14.75
CA ILE A 177 15.03 18.11 -14.07
C ILE A 177 16.06 18.96 -13.33
N THR A 178 16.11 18.87 -12.00
CA THR A 178 17.16 19.55 -11.22
C THR A 178 18.50 18.83 -11.40
N ALA A 179 18.58 17.53 -11.12
CA ALA A 179 19.83 16.78 -11.23
C ALA A 179 19.65 15.37 -11.81
N SER A 180 20.53 14.99 -12.74
CA SER A 180 20.62 13.61 -13.21
C SER A 180 22.02 13.20 -13.64
N GLN A 181 22.40 11.92 -13.50
CA GLN A 181 23.66 11.45 -14.10
C GLN A 181 23.51 11.27 -15.62
N ARG A 182 22.41 10.65 -16.06
CA ARG A 182 22.20 10.37 -17.48
C ARG A 182 20.77 10.61 -17.92
N ILE A 183 20.64 11.44 -18.95
CA ILE A 183 19.36 11.79 -19.57
C ILE A 183 19.39 11.33 -21.04
N ILE A 184 18.40 10.54 -21.44
CA ILE A 184 18.23 10.08 -22.83
C ILE A 184 16.81 10.46 -23.28
N THR A 185 16.59 11.70 -23.75
CA THR A 185 15.21 12.18 -24.02
C THR A 185 15.00 13.54 -24.73
N ARG A 186 13.79 14.12 -24.66
CA ARG A 186 13.40 15.53 -24.80
C ARG A 186 12.99 16.07 -23.43
N THR A 187 13.65 17.12 -22.96
CA THR A 187 13.34 17.82 -21.71
C THR A 187 13.18 19.30 -22.00
N TYR A 188 12.35 20.00 -21.21
CA TYR A 188 12.20 21.45 -21.32
C TYR A 188 13.35 22.16 -20.60
N ASP A 189 13.52 21.90 -19.29
CA ASP A 189 14.57 22.47 -18.45
C ASP A 189 15.43 21.39 -17.77
N ILE A 190 16.74 21.62 -17.73
CA ILE A 190 17.73 20.82 -17.00
C ILE A 190 18.70 21.77 -16.31
N THR A 191 18.75 21.72 -14.98
CA THR A 191 19.75 22.48 -14.20
C THR A 191 21.13 21.81 -14.23
N ALA A 192 21.21 20.50 -13.96
CA ALA A 192 22.49 19.78 -13.93
C ALA A 192 22.38 18.35 -14.50
N SER A 193 23.33 17.98 -15.37
CA SER A 193 23.51 16.60 -15.82
C SER A 193 24.94 16.29 -16.26
N GLN A 194 25.41 15.07 -16.01
CA GLN A 194 26.72 14.61 -16.50
C GLN A 194 26.67 14.20 -17.98
N GLN A 195 25.58 13.56 -18.41
CA GLN A 195 25.42 13.08 -19.78
C GLN A 195 24.00 13.36 -20.29
N ILE A 196 23.93 14.05 -21.42
CA ILE A 196 22.69 14.41 -22.09
C ILE A 196 22.74 13.85 -23.52
N ILE A 197 21.77 13.01 -23.86
CA ILE A 197 21.56 12.49 -25.23
C ILE A 197 20.14 12.92 -25.63
N THR A 198 19.99 14.10 -26.24
CA THR A 198 18.67 14.74 -26.44
C THR A 198 18.55 15.62 -27.70
N ARG A 199 17.29 16.02 -27.98
CA ARG A 199 16.90 17.33 -28.52
C ARG A 199 16.42 18.16 -27.32
N THR A 200 17.15 19.17 -26.87
CA THR A 200 16.83 20.04 -25.71
C THR A 200 16.46 21.45 -26.18
N TYR A 201 15.58 22.15 -25.46
CA TYR A 201 15.17 23.51 -25.81
C TYR A 201 15.97 24.60 -25.06
N VAL A 202 16.34 24.36 -23.79
CA VAL A 202 17.21 25.24 -22.98
C VAL A 202 18.14 24.37 -22.13
N ILE A 203 19.41 24.76 -21.98
CA ILE A 203 20.40 24.14 -21.08
C ILE A 203 21.09 25.26 -20.31
N LEU A 204 20.96 25.27 -18.98
CA LEU A 204 21.79 26.09 -18.09
C LEU A 204 22.88 25.21 -17.46
N ALA A 205 23.83 24.74 -18.28
CA ALA A 205 24.93 23.92 -17.77
C ALA A 205 25.99 24.81 -17.10
N LEU A 206 25.96 24.89 -15.77
CA LEU A 206 27.12 25.34 -15.01
C LEU A 206 28.14 24.21 -14.99
N PHE A 207 29.08 24.23 -15.93
CA PHE A 207 30.29 23.40 -15.83
C PHE A 207 31.19 24.02 -14.76
N SER A 208 31.33 23.36 -13.61
CA SER A 208 32.44 23.63 -12.69
C SER A 208 33.55 22.61 -12.99
N SER A 209 34.75 23.14 -13.27
CA SER A 209 35.99 22.43 -13.61
C SER A 209 36.42 21.40 -12.58
#